data_AF-A3JY31-F1
#
_entry.id   AF-A3JY31-F1
#
_cell.length_a   1.000
_cell.length_b   1.000
_cell.length_c   1.000
_cell.angle_alpha   90.00
_cell.angle_beta   90.00
_cell.angle_gamma   90.00
#
_symmetry.space_group_name_H-M   'P 1'
#
loop_
_entity.id
_entity.type
_entity.pdbx_description
1 polymer ?
#
loop_
_entity_poly.entity_id
_entity_poly.type
_entity_poly.pdbx_seq_one_letter_code
_entity_poly.pdbx_strand_id
1 'polypeptide(L)'
;MNAFFKLLARNRLALAGGIVLSLVVLLALVTPLLPLKDPDVTNTAFRFQPPFSEGALLGTDHLGRDLLARLLYGTRLSLAVGFAAAVAAATIGAAIGIVAGFYGGRTDNIIMRGVDMLMAFPYILLALAIVAALGPGLLNALIAVAVVNVPFFARNIRGITVGIAHKEFVDAARLAGLSNTRIILSEILPNVIPVIVIAMSTTIGWMILETAGLSFLGLGSQPPQADLGSMLGEARSALITNPHTSVVPGAMILIIVMSINLLGDGVRDALDPRLKSGALSRPMAATRVERRDPVPQAEGKGLLEVQDLETQFHVKDRIYRAVGGVDLHVEKGECLGIIGESGSGKSVTALSVMGLVASPPGVITGGAVRYDGEDLVGAPYRKLRSMRGKNVAYIFQDPLATLHPLYRVGDQLIEAIRSHRPIGKAEGKRKAIELLEAVRIPNPAKRITDYPHEMSGGMRQRVGIAMALANEPDVIIADEPTTALDVTVQAQVLTILDDLRRSRGLAIVFITHDFGVVAQLCDRVAVMYAGRIVEEGTTDEILKAPRHPYTARLMACVPELGGGKRRLEAIAGLPPVVDKLPAGCAFADRCLKAQDDCRQGDIPLERVGSHAVRCLHPETPLSEAAE
;
A
#
# COMPACT_ATOMS: atom_id res chain seq x y z
N MET A 1 19.99 -10.99 -8.82
CA MET A 1 18.81 -11.11 -9.72
C MET A 1 17.80 -10.04 -9.31
N ASN A 2 17.67 -8.95 -10.07
CA ASN A 2 16.90 -7.75 -9.68
C ASN A 2 15.48 -8.10 -9.23
N ALA A 3 14.96 -7.39 -8.21
CA ALA A 3 13.60 -7.58 -7.69
C ALA A 3 12.52 -7.54 -8.79
N PHE A 4 12.77 -6.76 -9.86
CA PHE A 4 11.97 -6.73 -11.07
C PHE A 4 11.81 -8.11 -11.74
N PHE A 5 12.91 -8.84 -11.95
CA PHE A 5 12.86 -10.17 -12.56
C PHE A 5 12.18 -11.21 -11.68
N LYS A 6 12.32 -11.10 -10.35
CA LYS A 6 11.59 -11.97 -9.41
C LYS A 6 10.08 -11.72 -9.45
N LEU A 7 9.66 -10.46 -9.56
CA LEU A 7 8.25 -10.09 -9.70
C LEU A 7 7.68 -10.55 -11.06
N LEU A 8 8.42 -10.32 -12.15
CA LEU A 8 8.04 -10.77 -13.48
C LEU A 8 7.90 -12.31 -13.55
N ALA A 9 8.86 -13.04 -12.96
CA ALA A 9 8.83 -14.51 -12.93
C ALA A 9 7.69 -15.11 -12.08
N ARG A 10 7.03 -14.30 -11.23
CA ARG A 10 5.85 -14.74 -10.48
C ARG A 10 4.63 -14.96 -11.39
N ASN A 11 4.58 -14.25 -12.52
CA ASN A 11 3.55 -14.41 -13.55
C ASN A 11 4.04 -15.38 -14.62
N ARG A 12 3.59 -16.64 -14.55
CA ARG A 12 4.02 -17.72 -15.46
C ARG A 12 3.70 -17.44 -16.94
N LEU A 13 2.58 -16.75 -17.20
CA LEU A 13 2.18 -16.40 -18.57
C LEU A 13 3.09 -15.31 -19.15
N ALA A 14 3.43 -14.31 -18.35
CA ALA A 14 4.38 -13.28 -18.76
C ALA A 14 5.77 -13.85 -19.03
N LEU A 15 6.23 -14.80 -18.20
CA LEU A 15 7.49 -15.49 -18.42
C LEU A 15 7.47 -16.30 -19.74
N ALA A 16 6.39 -17.03 -20.01
CA ALA A 16 6.23 -17.78 -21.25
C ALA A 16 6.25 -16.86 -22.48
N GLY A 17 5.48 -15.75 -22.45
CA GLY A 17 5.50 -14.74 -23.50
C GLY A 17 6.89 -14.11 -23.68
N GLY A 18 7.59 -13.80 -22.59
CA GLY A 18 8.96 -13.29 -22.62
C GLY A 18 9.96 -14.25 -23.24
N ILE A 19 9.86 -15.56 -22.96
CA ILE A 19 10.72 -16.59 -23.56
C ILE A 19 10.48 -16.66 -25.07
N VAL A 20 9.21 -16.76 -25.49
CA VAL A 20 8.86 -16.85 -26.92
C VAL A 20 9.31 -15.59 -27.66
N LEU A 21 9.04 -14.40 -27.11
CA LEU A 21 9.50 -13.15 -27.72
C LEU A 21 11.03 -13.09 -27.81
N SER A 22 11.75 -13.53 -26.78
CA SER A 22 13.22 -13.56 -26.78
C SER A 22 13.75 -14.50 -27.86
N LEU A 23 13.12 -15.66 -28.06
CA LEU A 23 13.47 -16.59 -29.15
C LEU A 23 13.23 -15.95 -30.51
N VAL A 24 12.09 -15.28 -30.72
CA VAL A 24 11.78 -14.60 -31.99
C VAL A 24 12.76 -13.46 -32.27
N VAL A 25 13.06 -12.63 -31.28
CA VAL A 25 14.03 -11.52 -31.41
C VAL A 25 15.43 -12.05 -31.68
N LEU A 26 15.86 -13.09 -30.94
CA LEU A 26 17.15 -13.75 -31.18
C LEU A 26 17.24 -14.30 -32.60
N LEU A 27 16.19 -14.99 -33.04
CA LEU A 27 16.12 -15.55 -34.39
C LEU A 27 16.21 -14.43 -35.43
N ALA A 28 15.45 -13.33 -35.27
CA ALA A 28 15.47 -12.17 -36.16
C ALA A 28 16.85 -11.47 -36.24
N LEU A 29 17.60 -11.44 -35.13
CA LEU A 29 18.96 -10.88 -35.07
C LEU A 29 20.00 -11.79 -35.72
N VAL A 30 19.84 -13.11 -35.57
CA VAL A 30 20.77 -14.11 -36.13
C VAL A 30 20.47 -14.42 -37.59
N THR A 31 19.27 -14.11 -38.11
CA THR A 31 18.87 -14.31 -39.52
C THR A 31 19.95 -13.96 -40.55
N PRO A 32 20.63 -12.80 -40.50
CA PRO A 32 21.65 -12.45 -41.51
C PRO A 32 22.91 -13.35 -41.49
N LEU A 33 23.11 -14.11 -40.41
CA LEU A 33 24.23 -15.03 -40.23
C LEU A 33 23.85 -16.48 -40.59
N LEU A 34 22.56 -16.78 -40.75
CA LEU A 34 22.10 -18.11 -41.12
C LEU A 34 22.33 -18.35 -42.62
N PRO A 35 22.71 -19.57 -43.04
CA PRO A 35 22.88 -19.93 -44.44
C PRO A 35 21.51 -20.13 -45.13
N LEU A 36 20.70 -19.07 -45.16
CA LEU A 36 19.38 -19.05 -45.79
C LEU A 36 19.50 -18.61 -47.25
N LYS A 37 18.52 -19.02 -48.07
CA LYS A 37 18.36 -18.49 -49.42
C LYS A 37 18.06 -17.00 -49.35
N ASP A 38 18.48 -16.27 -50.38
CA ASP A 38 18.11 -14.86 -50.52
C ASP A 38 16.57 -14.74 -50.61
N PRO A 39 15.92 -13.96 -49.72
CA PRO A 39 14.46 -13.87 -49.64
C PRO A 39 13.80 -13.24 -50.88
N ASP A 40 14.58 -12.60 -51.76
CA ASP A 40 14.08 -11.86 -52.91
C ASP A 40 14.31 -12.60 -54.24
N VAL A 41 15.07 -13.70 -54.23
CA VAL A 41 15.35 -14.51 -55.44
C VAL A 41 14.11 -15.29 -55.88
N THR A 42 13.66 -14.98 -57.10
CA THR A 42 12.47 -15.60 -57.71
C THR A 42 12.83 -16.87 -58.49
N ASN A 43 12.00 -17.90 -58.38
CA ASN A 43 12.14 -19.13 -59.15
C ASN A 43 10.76 -19.72 -59.49
N THR A 44 10.17 -19.23 -60.57
CA THR A 44 8.79 -19.53 -60.96
C THR A 44 8.52 -21.02 -61.26
N ALA A 45 9.56 -21.83 -61.51
CA ALA A 45 9.45 -23.27 -61.68
C ALA A 45 9.02 -23.99 -60.38
N PHE A 46 9.34 -23.40 -59.22
CA PHE A 46 9.02 -23.94 -57.90
C PHE A 46 7.96 -23.11 -57.17
N ARG A 47 6.96 -22.57 -57.88
CA ARG A 47 5.85 -21.82 -57.24
C ARG A 47 4.97 -22.74 -56.39
N PHE A 48 4.50 -22.23 -55.24
CA PHE A 48 3.53 -22.91 -54.36
C PHE A 48 3.93 -24.34 -53.94
N GLN A 49 5.22 -24.59 -53.72
CA GLN A 49 5.66 -25.87 -53.16
C GLN A 49 5.07 -26.02 -51.75
N PRO A 50 4.49 -27.19 -51.42
CA PRO A 50 3.96 -27.42 -50.10
C PRO A 50 5.07 -27.41 -49.03
N PRO A 51 4.73 -27.17 -47.75
CA PRO A 51 5.67 -27.34 -46.65
C PRO A 51 6.35 -28.70 -46.69
N PHE A 52 7.60 -28.77 -46.21
CA PHE A 52 8.46 -29.95 -46.22
C PHE A 52 8.91 -30.44 -47.61
N SER A 53 8.79 -29.60 -48.65
CA SER A 53 9.40 -29.88 -49.96
C SER A 53 10.93 -29.76 -49.89
N GLU A 54 11.64 -30.50 -50.74
CA GLU A 54 13.11 -30.50 -50.76
C GLU A 54 13.65 -29.09 -51.04
N GLY A 55 14.38 -28.54 -50.07
CA GLY A 55 14.91 -27.17 -50.13
C GLY A 55 13.89 -26.05 -49.85
N ALA A 56 12.66 -26.35 -49.41
CA ALA A 56 11.63 -25.38 -49.04
C ALA A 56 10.84 -25.86 -47.79
N LEU A 57 11.42 -25.67 -46.60
CA LEU A 57 10.89 -26.22 -45.34
C LEU A 57 9.46 -25.74 -45.03
N LEU A 58 9.20 -24.44 -45.23
CA LEU A 58 7.88 -23.84 -45.03
C LEU A 58 7.09 -23.69 -46.36
N GLY A 59 7.61 -24.24 -47.46
CA GLY A 59 7.07 -24.08 -48.80
C GLY A 59 7.60 -22.84 -49.53
N THR A 60 7.02 -22.55 -50.69
CA THR A 60 7.37 -21.38 -51.51
C THR A 60 6.14 -20.57 -51.88
N ASP A 61 6.35 -19.30 -52.19
CA ASP A 61 5.26 -18.40 -52.60
C ASP A 61 4.92 -18.48 -54.10
N HIS A 62 4.07 -17.57 -54.56
CA HIS A 62 3.63 -17.45 -55.95
C HIS A 62 4.76 -17.15 -56.95
N LEU A 63 5.89 -16.60 -56.50
CA LEU A 63 7.09 -16.36 -57.30
C LEU A 63 8.17 -17.43 -57.08
N GLY A 64 7.86 -18.47 -56.30
CA GLY A 64 8.79 -19.54 -55.93
C GLY A 64 9.90 -19.09 -54.97
N ARG A 65 9.69 -18.00 -54.24
CA ARG A 65 10.62 -17.55 -53.18
C ARG A 65 10.43 -18.41 -51.93
N ASP A 66 11.51 -18.69 -51.22
CA ASP A 66 11.49 -19.51 -50.00
C ASP A 66 10.75 -18.81 -48.85
N LEU A 67 9.68 -19.45 -48.33
CA LEU A 67 8.86 -18.84 -47.29
C LEU A 67 9.59 -18.72 -45.96
N LEU A 68 10.54 -19.61 -45.63
CA LEU A 68 11.31 -19.54 -44.39
C LEU A 68 12.23 -18.32 -44.38
N ALA A 69 12.99 -18.12 -45.45
CA ALA A 69 13.83 -16.94 -45.63
C ALA A 69 13.00 -15.65 -45.55
N ARG A 70 11.91 -15.57 -46.32
CA ARG A 70 11.02 -14.39 -46.30
C ARG A 70 10.40 -14.15 -44.92
N LEU A 71 9.99 -15.20 -44.21
CA LEU A 71 9.42 -15.09 -42.87
C LEU A 71 10.40 -14.48 -41.87
N LEU A 72 11.67 -14.92 -41.87
CA LEU A 72 12.67 -14.46 -40.91
C LEU A 72 13.15 -13.04 -41.20
N TYR A 73 13.37 -12.70 -42.47
CA TYR A 73 13.70 -11.32 -42.88
C TYR A 73 12.51 -10.38 -42.65
N GLY A 74 11.29 -10.83 -42.99
CA GLY A 74 10.06 -10.08 -42.75
C GLY A 74 9.79 -9.84 -41.27
N THR A 75 9.98 -10.85 -40.41
CA THR A 75 9.83 -10.73 -38.95
C THR A 75 10.74 -9.64 -38.38
N ARG A 76 12.00 -9.60 -38.82
CA ARG A 76 12.96 -8.55 -38.40
C ARG A 76 12.45 -7.16 -38.77
N LEU A 77 11.95 -7.00 -40.01
CA LEU A 77 11.46 -5.73 -40.50
C LEU A 77 10.19 -5.28 -39.74
N SER A 78 9.20 -6.16 -39.60
CA SER A 78 7.94 -5.85 -38.91
C SER A 78 8.16 -5.49 -37.44
N LEU A 79 9.04 -6.22 -36.73
CA LEU A 79 9.40 -5.89 -35.34
C LEU A 79 10.08 -4.53 -35.22
N ALA A 80 11.04 -4.23 -36.10
CA ALA A 80 11.77 -2.96 -36.08
C ALA A 80 10.81 -1.77 -36.31
N VAL A 81 9.91 -1.88 -37.29
CA VAL A 81 8.95 -0.83 -37.64
C VAL A 81 7.91 -0.63 -36.55
N GLY A 82 7.30 -1.71 -36.05
CA GLY A 82 6.31 -1.62 -34.97
C GLY A 82 6.89 -1.04 -33.68
N PHE A 83 8.11 -1.44 -33.30
CA PHE A 83 8.79 -0.89 -32.14
C PHE A 83 9.17 0.59 -32.33
N ALA A 84 9.70 0.97 -33.49
CA ALA A 84 10.05 2.35 -33.79
C ALA A 84 8.82 3.27 -33.80
N ALA A 85 7.70 2.82 -34.37
CA ALA A 85 6.42 3.54 -34.33
C ALA A 85 5.93 3.73 -32.89
N ALA A 86 6.05 2.69 -32.04
CA ALA A 86 5.67 2.76 -30.64
C ALA A 86 6.51 3.76 -29.84
N VAL A 87 7.84 3.73 -30.01
CA VAL A 87 8.74 4.67 -29.34
C VAL A 87 8.45 6.10 -29.78
N ALA A 88 8.26 6.34 -31.09
CA ALA A 88 7.94 7.66 -31.61
C ALA A 88 6.61 8.19 -31.05
N ALA A 89 5.54 7.38 -31.12
CA ALA A 89 4.22 7.75 -30.61
C ALA A 89 4.22 7.96 -29.09
N ALA A 90 4.88 7.08 -28.33
CA ALA A 90 4.98 7.19 -26.88
C ALA A 90 5.74 8.44 -26.47
N THR A 91 6.84 8.77 -27.15
CA THR A 91 7.66 9.96 -26.83
C THR A 91 6.89 11.24 -27.10
N ILE A 92 6.32 11.38 -28.30
CA ILE A 92 5.55 12.58 -28.69
C ILE A 92 4.28 12.69 -27.86
N GLY A 93 3.53 11.60 -27.72
CA GLY A 93 2.30 11.57 -26.93
C GLY A 93 2.54 11.84 -25.45
N ALA A 94 3.57 11.25 -24.84
CA ALA A 94 3.91 11.55 -23.45
C ALA A 94 4.31 13.02 -23.25
N ALA A 95 5.10 13.60 -24.17
CA ALA A 95 5.44 15.02 -24.10
C ALA A 95 4.19 15.91 -24.13
N ILE A 96 3.27 15.65 -25.07
CA ILE A 96 1.99 16.37 -25.18
C ILE A 96 1.16 16.19 -23.90
N GLY A 97 1.03 14.96 -23.41
CA GLY A 97 0.23 14.64 -22.23
C GLY A 97 0.77 15.26 -20.94
N ILE A 98 2.09 15.24 -20.75
CA ILE A 98 2.76 15.87 -19.60
C ILE A 98 2.57 17.38 -19.63
N VAL A 99 2.78 18.01 -20.79
CA VAL A 99 2.60 19.47 -20.94
C VAL A 99 1.14 19.87 -20.69
N ALA A 100 0.18 19.16 -21.29
CA ALA A 100 -1.24 19.42 -21.09
C ALA A 100 -1.64 19.27 -19.61
N GLY A 101 -1.24 18.15 -18.98
CA GLY A 101 -1.59 17.85 -17.59
C GLY A 101 -0.90 18.75 -16.56
N PHE A 102 0.33 19.21 -16.82
CA PHE A 102 1.08 20.05 -15.88
C PHE A 102 0.61 21.50 -15.88
N TYR A 103 0.39 22.09 -17.06
CA TYR A 103 -0.01 23.49 -17.17
C TYR A 103 -1.51 23.69 -16.92
N GLY A 104 -2.35 22.70 -17.24
CA GLY A 104 -3.79 22.76 -17.00
C GLY A 104 -4.49 23.89 -17.76
N GLY A 105 -5.74 24.17 -17.36
CA GLY A 105 -6.49 25.35 -17.81
C GLY A 105 -6.64 25.47 -19.33
N ARG A 106 -6.24 26.62 -19.89
CA ARG A 106 -6.37 26.90 -21.33
C ARG A 106 -5.45 26.03 -22.19
N THR A 107 -4.22 25.79 -21.74
CA THR A 107 -3.23 24.97 -22.46
C THR A 107 -3.74 23.54 -22.63
N ASP A 108 -4.22 22.96 -21.54
CA ASP A 108 -4.83 21.63 -21.53
C ASP A 108 -6.04 21.56 -22.48
N ASN A 109 -6.95 22.52 -22.38
CA ASN A 109 -8.12 22.56 -23.25
C ASN A 109 -7.77 22.65 -24.74
N ILE A 110 -6.82 23.51 -25.14
CA ILE A 110 -6.44 23.66 -26.56
C ILE A 110 -5.80 22.39 -27.09
N ILE A 111 -4.83 21.84 -26.36
CA ILE A 111 -4.11 20.62 -26.75
C ILE A 111 -5.10 19.45 -26.85
N MET A 112 -5.91 19.24 -25.81
CA MET A 112 -6.84 18.12 -25.77
C MET A 112 -7.94 18.22 -26.82
N ARG A 113 -8.37 19.43 -27.22
CA ARG A 113 -9.30 19.59 -28.35
C ARG A 113 -8.69 19.13 -29.67
N GLY A 114 -7.42 19.42 -29.92
CA GLY A 114 -6.71 18.90 -31.10
C GLY A 114 -6.58 17.37 -31.07
N VAL A 115 -6.21 16.82 -29.91
CA VAL A 115 -6.14 15.36 -29.67
C VAL A 115 -7.50 14.69 -29.89
N ASP A 116 -8.56 15.25 -29.33
CA ASP A 116 -9.93 14.74 -29.44
C ASP A 116 -10.43 14.82 -30.89
N MET A 117 -10.09 15.89 -31.62
CA MET A 117 -10.40 16.02 -33.05
C MET A 117 -9.72 14.95 -33.88
N LEU A 118 -8.44 14.63 -33.60
CA LEU A 118 -7.73 13.56 -34.32
C LEU A 118 -8.36 12.19 -34.04
N MET A 119 -8.80 11.95 -32.80
CA MET A 119 -9.44 10.70 -32.40
C MET A 119 -10.89 10.56 -32.86
N ALA A 120 -11.51 11.64 -33.34
CA ALA A 120 -12.83 11.56 -33.97
C ALA A 120 -12.78 10.83 -35.32
N PHE A 121 -11.60 10.79 -35.97
CA PHE A 121 -11.40 10.03 -37.19
C PHE A 121 -11.16 8.54 -36.89
N PRO A 122 -11.75 7.62 -37.67
CA PRO A 122 -11.37 6.21 -37.60
C PRO A 122 -9.88 6.04 -37.88
N TYR A 123 -9.15 5.53 -36.89
CA TYR A 123 -7.68 5.52 -36.88
C TYR A 123 -7.06 4.86 -38.12
N ILE A 124 -7.64 3.76 -38.61
CA ILE A 124 -7.17 3.09 -39.82
C ILE A 124 -7.38 3.93 -41.08
N LEU A 125 -8.50 4.65 -41.19
CA LEU A 125 -8.75 5.54 -42.34
C LEU A 125 -7.80 6.72 -42.34
N LEU A 126 -7.51 7.26 -41.16
CA LEU A 126 -6.52 8.32 -40.99
C LEU A 126 -5.12 7.82 -41.37
N ALA A 127 -4.73 6.62 -40.94
CA ALA A 127 -3.45 6.02 -41.33
C ALA A 127 -3.36 5.84 -42.86
N LEU A 128 -4.40 5.31 -43.49
CA LEU A 128 -4.48 5.14 -44.95
C LEU A 128 -4.38 6.49 -45.68
N ALA A 129 -5.09 7.52 -45.20
CA ALA A 129 -5.04 8.86 -45.78
C ALA A 129 -3.64 9.48 -45.69
N ILE A 130 -2.94 9.31 -44.55
CA ILE A 130 -1.57 9.78 -44.37
C ILE A 130 -0.63 9.08 -45.34
N VAL A 131 -0.71 7.74 -45.47
CA VAL A 131 0.15 7.02 -46.41
C VAL A 131 -0.20 7.34 -47.87
N ALA A 132 -1.48 7.50 -48.20
CA ALA A 132 -1.91 7.91 -49.54
C ALA A 132 -1.34 9.29 -49.93
N ALA A 133 -1.23 10.21 -48.96
CA ALA A 133 -0.64 11.53 -49.17
C ALA A 133 0.90 11.50 -49.25
N LEU A 134 1.56 10.69 -48.41
CA LEU A 134 3.03 10.60 -48.37
C LEU A 134 3.60 9.66 -49.45
N GLY A 135 2.76 8.82 -50.04
CA GLY A 135 3.14 7.74 -50.95
C GLY A 135 3.41 6.42 -50.21
N PRO A 136 3.31 5.28 -50.91
CA PRO A 136 3.56 3.97 -50.33
C PRO A 136 5.02 3.82 -49.93
N GLY A 137 5.26 3.15 -48.80
CA GLY A 137 6.62 2.91 -48.32
C GLY A 137 6.69 2.66 -46.83
N LEU A 138 7.76 1.99 -46.41
CA LEU A 138 7.94 1.56 -45.01
C LEU A 138 7.99 2.74 -44.03
N LEU A 139 8.77 3.78 -44.36
CA LEU A 139 8.94 4.96 -43.51
C LEU A 139 7.62 5.73 -43.39
N ASN A 140 6.87 5.85 -44.48
CA ASN A 140 5.60 6.56 -44.51
C ASN A 140 4.52 5.82 -43.72
N ALA A 141 4.48 4.48 -43.84
CA ALA A 141 3.60 3.64 -43.03
C ALA A 141 3.93 3.74 -41.52
N LEU A 142 5.21 3.78 -41.15
CA LEU A 142 5.67 4.02 -39.78
C LEU A 142 5.17 5.36 -39.26
N ILE A 143 5.37 6.44 -40.03
CA ILE A 143 4.92 7.79 -39.67
C ILE A 143 3.41 7.81 -39.47
N ALA A 144 2.64 7.23 -40.39
CA ALA A 144 1.19 7.15 -40.29
C ALA A 144 0.72 6.45 -39.02
N VAL A 145 1.28 5.27 -38.72
CA VAL A 145 0.95 4.49 -37.51
C VAL A 145 1.34 5.26 -36.25
N ALA A 146 2.52 5.89 -36.22
CA ALA A 146 2.96 6.66 -35.07
C ALA A 146 2.04 7.86 -34.79
N VAL A 147 1.74 8.69 -35.81
CA VAL A 147 0.89 9.89 -35.68
C VAL A 147 -0.51 9.53 -35.19
N VAL A 148 -1.09 8.47 -35.74
CA VAL A 148 -2.44 8.00 -35.37
C VAL A 148 -2.51 7.53 -33.91
N ASN A 149 -1.40 7.05 -33.36
CA ASN A 149 -1.32 6.55 -31.99
C ASN A 149 -0.90 7.60 -30.94
N VAL A 150 -0.30 8.72 -31.35
CA VAL A 150 0.08 9.84 -30.44
C VAL A 150 -1.07 10.28 -29.52
N PRO A 151 -2.32 10.44 -29.99
CA PRO A 151 -3.45 10.83 -29.15
C PRO A 151 -3.72 9.92 -27.95
N PHE A 152 -3.57 8.60 -28.13
CA PHE A 152 -3.84 7.62 -27.08
C PHE A 152 -2.82 7.74 -25.95
N PHE A 153 -1.54 7.92 -26.29
CA PHE A 153 -0.50 8.21 -25.31
C PHE A 153 -0.72 9.56 -24.64
N ALA A 154 -1.01 10.62 -25.41
CA ALA A 154 -1.26 11.95 -24.87
C ALA A 154 -2.38 11.95 -23.83
N ARG A 155 -3.52 11.31 -24.13
CA ARG A 155 -4.66 11.23 -23.21
C ARG A 155 -4.34 10.43 -21.96
N ASN A 156 -3.74 9.24 -22.09
CA ASN A 156 -3.40 8.39 -20.95
C ASN A 156 -2.40 9.07 -20.00
N ILE A 157 -1.34 9.67 -20.56
CA ILE A 157 -0.31 10.34 -19.79
C ILE A 157 -0.79 11.63 -19.15
N ARG A 158 -1.66 12.39 -19.83
CA ARG A 158 -2.32 13.58 -19.25
C ARG A 158 -3.12 13.23 -17.99
N GLY A 159 -3.93 12.16 -18.03
CA GLY A 159 -4.75 11.74 -16.89
C GLY A 159 -3.93 11.49 -15.61
N ILE A 160 -2.78 10.85 -15.74
CA ILE A 160 -1.86 10.61 -14.62
C ILE A 160 -1.13 11.89 -14.20
N THR A 161 -0.69 12.70 -15.18
CA THR A 161 0.05 13.94 -14.90
C THR A 161 -0.79 14.91 -14.08
N VAL A 162 -2.08 15.07 -14.39
CA VAL A 162 -3.00 15.93 -13.61
C VAL A 162 -3.06 15.47 -12.14
N GLY A 163 -3.11 14.16 -11.89
CA GLY A 163 -3.15 13.61 -10.54
C GLY A 163 -1.84 13.77 -9.75
N ILE A 164 -0.71 13.96 -10.44
CA ILE A 164 0.61 14.17 -9.82
C ILE A 164 0.90 15.66 -9.64
N ALA A 165 0.50 16.50 -10.59
CA ALA A 165 0.83 17.92 -10.63
C ALA A 165 0.32 18.72 -9.41
N HIS A 166 -0.68 18.18 -8.69
CA HIS A 166 -1.27 18.77 -7.48
C HIS A 166 -0.89 18.04 -6.18
N LYS A 167 0.21 17.28 -6.18
CA LYS A 167 0.71 16.63 -4.95
C LYS A 167 1.64 17.56 -4.18
N GLU A 168 1.64 17.39 -2.85
CA GLU A 168 2.39 18.21 -1.90
C GLU A 168 3.89 18.33 -2.23
N PHE A 169 4.53 17.28 -2.75
CA PHE A 169 5.95 17.34 -3.14
C PHE A 169 6.21 18.22 -4.38
N VAL A 170 5.24 18.31 -5.29
CA VAL A 170 5.33 19.21 -6.47
C VAL A 170 5.13 20.65 -6.02
N ASP A 171 4.22 20.90 -5.08
CA ASP A 171 4.03 22.22 -4.48
C ASP A 171 5.26 22.66 -3.68
N ALA A 172 5.88 21.75 -2.93
CA ALA A 172 7.15 22.00 -2.26
C ALA A 172 8.28 22.37 -3.25
N ALA A 173 8.37 21.68 -4.39
CA ALA A 173 9.34 22.01 -5.43
C ALA A 173 9.09 23.41 -6.05
N ARG A 174 7.83 23.80 -6.24
CA ARG A 174 7.47 25.17 -6.69
C ARG A 174 7.88 26.21 -5.65
N LEU A 175 7.59 25.97 -4.37
CA LEU A 175 7.94 26.87 -3.27
C LEU A 175 9.46 26.98 -3.06
N ALA A 176 10.21 25.92 -3.35
CA ALA A 176 11.68 25.93 -3.36
C ALA A 176 12.29 26.68 -4.56
N GLY A 177 11.47 27.25 -5.45
CA GLY A 177 11.92 28.09 -6.56
C GLY A 177 12.40 27.33 -7.79
N LEU A 178 12.05 26.04 -7.94
CA LEU A 178 12.40 25.29 -9.15
C LEU A 178 11.60 25.80 -10.36
N SER A 179 12.25 25.83 -11.54
CA SER A 179 11.58 26.15 -12.79
C SER A 179 10.62 25.04 -13.22
N ASN A 180 9.56 25.41 -13.94
CA ASN A 180 8.56 24.47 -14.47
C ASN A 180 9.18 23.31 -15.26
N THR A 181 10.17 23.58 -16.11
CA THR A 181 10.88 22.55 -16.87
C THR A 181 11.65 21.60 -15.97
N ARG A 182 12.29 22.12 -14.91
CA ARG A 182 13.01 21.28 -13.95
C ARG A 182 12.04 20.42 -13.15
N ILE A 183 10.89 20.96 -12.73
CA ILE A 183 9.84 20.19 -12.05
C ILE A 183 9.32 19.07 -12.96
N ILE A 184 9.04 19.37 -14.23
CA ILE A 184 8.60 18.35 -15.19
C ILE A 184 9.65 17.22 -15.31
N LEU A 185 10.93 17.55 -15.46
CA LEU A 185 11.98 16.56 -15.68
C LEU A 185 12.39 15.78 -14.43
N SER A 186 12.34 16.41 -13.24
CA SER A 186 12.81 15.80 -11.99
C SER A 186 11.70 15.19 -11.15
N GLU A 187 10.50 15.77 -11.16
CA GLU A 187 9.38 15.34 -10.30
C GLU A 187 8.31 14.60 -11.08
N ILE A 188 7.93 15.06 -12.28
CA ILE A 188 6.80 14.48 -13.02
C ILE A 188 7.23 13.30 -13.87
N LEU A 189 8.21 13.49 -14.75
CA LEU A 189 8.64 12.48 -15.71
C LEU A 189 9.04 11.17 -15.03
N PRO A 190 9.84 11.13 -13.94
CA PRO A 190 10.19 9.88 -13.27
C PRO A 190 8.98 9.14 -12.69
N ASN A 191 7.95 9.85 -12.23
CA ASN A 191 6.72 9.26 -11.71
C ASN A 191 5.76 8.78 -12.82
N VAL A 192 5.92 9.30 -14.04
CA VAL A 192 5.08 8.96 -15.21
C VAL A 192 5.72 7.88 -16.09
N ILE A 193 7.06 7.73 -16.08
CA ILE A 193 7.79 6.70 -16.85
C ILE A 193 7.21 5.29 -16.71
N PRO A 194 6.86 4.79 -15.50
CA PRO A 194 6.27 3.46 -15.36
C PRO A 194 4.99 3.30 -16.20
N VAL A 195 4.15 4.34 -16.24
CA VAL A 195 2.91 4.33 -17.03
C VAL A 195 3.21 4.38 -18.53
N ILE A 196 4.21 5.16 -18.96
CA ILE A 196 4.65 5.20 -20.37
C ILE A 196 5.10 3.81 -20.82
N VAL A 197 5.93 3.15 -20.02
CA VAL A 197 6.44 1.80 -20.31
C VAL A 197 5.30 0.79 -20.37
N ILE A 198 4.34 0.86 -19.43
CA ILE A 198 3.16 -0.01 -19.42
C ILE A 198 2.33 0.21 -20.68
N ALA A 199 1.96 1.46 -20.97
CA ALA A 199 1.15 1.80 -22.14
C ALA A 199 1.83 1.32 -23.43
N MET A 200 3.12 1.59 -23.58
CA MET A 200 3.92 1.16 -24.73
C MET A 200 3.94 -0.37 -24.87
N SER A 201 4.15 -1.11 -23.77
CA SER A 201 4.18 -2.57 -23.80
C SER A 201 2.85 -3.18 -24.27
N THR A 202 1.72 -2.54 -23.95
CA THR A 202 0.38 -3.00 -24.35
C THR A 202 -0.03 -2.56 -25.76
N THR A 203 0.60 -1.52 -26.32
CA THR A 203 0.22 -0.96 -27.64
C THR A 203 1.14 -1.38 -28.77
N ILE A 204 2.39 -1.79 -28.50
CA ILE A 204 3.31 -2.29 -29.54
C ILE A 204 2.66 -3.40 -30.37
N GLY A 205 1.93 -4.33 -29.74
CA GLY A 205 1.24 -5.41 -30.44
C GLY A 205 0.20 -4.90 -31.46
N TRP A 206 -0.57 -3.88 -31.09
CA TRP A 206 -1.53 -3.24 -31.99
C TRP A 206 -0.84 -2.53 -33.15
N MET A 207 0.27 -1.83 -32.90
CA MET A 207 1.03 -1.14 -33.95
C MET A 207 1.68 -2.10 -34.95
N ILE A 208 2.13 -3.27 -34.50
CA ILE A 208 2.61 -4.34 -35.40
C ILE A 208 1.45 -4.83 -36.29
N LEU A 209 0.25 -4.98 -35.72
CA LEU A 209 -0.92 -5.38 -36.51
C LEU A 209 -1.35 -4.30 -37.51
N GLU A 210 -1.30 -3.02 -37.12
CA GLU A 210 -1.61 -1.88 -38.00
C GLU A 210 -0.62 -1.76 -39.16
N THR A 211 0.68 -1.84 -38.88
CA THR A 211 1.74 -1.82 -39.92
C THR A 211 1.60 -3.01 -40.87
N ALA A 212 1.36 -4.21 -40.36
CA ALA A 212 1.08 -5.38 -41.19
C ALA A 212 -0.20 -5.21 -42.03
N GLY A 213 -1.25 -4.58 -41.47
CA GLY A 213 -2.49 -4.26 -42.19
C GLY A 213 -2.29 -3.26 -43.33
N LEU A 214 -1.48 -2.22 -43.12
CA LEU A 214 -1.14 -1.25 -44.18
C LEU A 214 -0.28 -1.90 -45.29
N SER A 215 0.69 -2.74 -44.91
CA SER A 215 1.47 -3.54 -45.87
C SER A 215 0.60 -4.53 -46.64
N PHE A 216 -0.37 -5.17 -46.00
CA PHE A 216 -1.35 -6.06 -46.65
C PHE A 216 -2.17 -5.34 -47.72
N LEU A 217 -2.47 -4.06 -47.51
CA LEU A 217 -3.18 -3.20 -48.47
C LEU A 217 -2.26 -2.61 -49.55
N GLY A 218 -0.97 -2.96 -49.58
CA GLY A 218 0.00 -2.47 -50.57
C GLY A 218 0.57 -1.08 -50.29
N LEU A 219 0.28 -0.51 -49.12
CA LEU A 219 0.70 0.85 -48.72
C LEU A 219 1.99 0.86 -47.88
N GLY A 220 2.40 -0.31 -47.38
CA GLY A 220 3.63 -0.49 -46.61
C GLY A 220 4.87 -0.79 -47.48
N SER A 221 5.61 -1.83 -47.11
CA SER A 221 6.81 -2.27 -47.83
C SER A 221 6.50 -2.59 -49.30
N GLN A 222 7.40 -2.21 -50.21
CA GLN A 222 7.22 -2.47 -51.65
C GLN A 222 8.05 -3.68 -52.09
N PRO A 223 7.56 -4.49 -53.06
CA PRO A 223 8.35 -5.58 -53.65
C PRO A 223 9.71 -5.07 -54.15
N PRO A 224 10.81 -5.85 -53.98
CA PRO A 224 10.82 -7.25 -53.57
C PRO A 224 10.79 -7.51 -52.05
N GLN A 225 10.95 -6.45 -51.23
CA GLN A 225 11.19 -6.54 -49.79
C GLN A 225 10.15 -7.39 -49.04
N ALA A 226 10.62 -8.32 -48.22
CA ALA A 226 9.78 -9.13 -47.36
C ALA A 226 9.36 -8.37 -46.08
N ASP A 227 8.05 -8.29 -45.84
CA ASP A 227 7.41 -7.86 -44.60
C ASP A 227 6.25 -8.83 -44.32
N LEU A 228 5.93 -9.10 -43.05
CA LEU A 228 4.88 -10.07 -42.71
C LEU A 228 3.50 -9.67 -43.29
N GLY A 229 3.21 -8.37 -43.38
CA GLY A 229 1.97 -7.87 -43.96
C GLY A 229 1.95 -7.96 -45.49
N SER A 230 3.05 -7.63 -46.17
CA SER A 230 3.14 -7.75 -47.63
C SER A 230 3.09 -9.21 -48.09
N MET A 231 3.70 -10.12 -47.34
CA MET A 231 3.59 -11.57 -47.57
C MET A 231 2.13 -12.05 -47.49
N LEU A 232 1.36 -11.57 -46.51
CA LEU A 232 -0.08 -11.86 -46.42
C LEU A 232 -0.87 -11.28 -47.60
N GLY A 233 -0.52 -10.06 -48.03
CA GLY A 233 -1.16 -9.38 -49.16
C GLY A 233 -0.97 -10.14 -50.47
N GLU A 234 0.27 -10.57 -50.73
CA GLU A 234 0.65 -11.40 -51.88
C GLU A 234 -0.07 -12.76 -51.87
N ALA A 235 -0.22 -13.37 -50.70
CA ALA A 235 -0.87 -14.67 -50.53
C ALA A 235 -2.41 -14.64 -50.68
N ARG A 236 -3.03 -13.44 -50.70
CA ARG A 236 -4.50 -13.28 -50.75
C ARG A 236 -5.14 -13.99 -51.93
N SER A 237 -4.49 -13.98 -53.10
CA SER A 237 -5.02 -14.58 -54.34
C SER A 237 -5.01 -16.11 -54.31
N ALA A 238 -4.17 -16.71 -53.47
CA ALA A 238 -3.96 -18.15 -53.37
C ALA A 238 -4.41 -18.73 -52.01
N LEU A 239 -5.15 -17.95 -51.20
CA LEU A 239 -5.50 -18.33 -49.83
C LEU A 239 -6.32 -19.63 -49.74
N ILE A 240 -7.18 -19.89 -50.73
CA ILE A 240 -8.01 -21.11 -50.78
C ILE A 240 -7.21 -22.30 -51.32
N THR A 241 -6.38 -22.07 -52.33
CA THR A 241 -5.69 -23.14 -53.06
C THR A 241 -4.36 -23.55 -52.43
N ASN A 242 -3.65 -22.60 -51.81
CA ASN A 242 -2.35 -22.77 -51.18
C ASN A 242 -2.33 -22.07 -49.81
N PRO A 243 -3.07 -22.58 -48.81
CA PRO A 243 -3.28 -21.88 -47.54
C PRO A 243 -1.97 -21.63 -46.76
N HIS A 244 -0.94 -22.47 -46.96
CA HIS A 244 0.35 -22.33 -46.29
C HIS A 244 1.01 -20.96 -46.54
N THR A 245 0.82 -20.35 -47.71
CA THR A 245 1.41 -19.04 -48.03
C THR A 245 0.83 -17.91 -47.17
N SER A 246 -0.40 -18.05 -46.65
CA SER A 246 -1.03 -17.08 -45.73
C SER A 246 -0.90 -17.49 -44.27
N VAL A 247 -1.05 -18.80 -43.97
CA VAL A 247 -1.01 -19.31 -42.60
C VAL A 247 0.34 -19.08 -41.94
N VAL A 248 1.44 -19.25 -42.68
CA VAL A 248 2.82 -19.09 -42.15
C VAL A 248 3.09 -17.66 -41.65
N PRO A 249 2.97 -16.60 -42.46
CA PRO A 249 3.16 -15.23 -41.97
C PRO A 249 2.10 -14.81 -40.94
N GLY A 250 0.84 -15.26 -41.09
CA GLY A 250 -0.22 -14.97 -40.12
C GLY A 250 0.02 -15.57 -38.73
N ALA A 251 0.50 -16.81 -38.66
CA ALA A 251 0.87 -17.46 -37.42
C ALA A 251 2.04 -16.76 -36.72
N MET A 252 3.03 -16.26 -37.50
CA MET A 252 4.14 -15.50 -36.94
C MET A 252 3.68 -14.16 -36.34
N ILE A 253 2.80 -13.41 -37.01
CA ILE A 253 2.19 -12.20 -36.44
C ILE A 253 1.47 -12.53 -35.13
N LEU A 254 0.66 -13.59 -35.11
CA LEU A 254 -0.07 -14.01 -33.92
C LEU A 254 0.90 -14.33 -32.76
N ILE A 255 1.96 -15.10 -33.01
CA ILE A 255 2.98 -15.46 -32.01
C ILE A 255 3.65 -14.20 -31.45
N ILE A 256 4.06 -13.27 -32.32
CA ILE A 256 4.70 -12.01 -31.92
C ILE A 256 3.77 -11.17 -31.03
N VAL A 257 2.56 -10.88 -31.52
CA VAL A 257 1.60 -10.02 -30.83
C VAL A 257 1.20 -10.63 -29.49
N MET A 258 0.95 -11.94 -29.46
CA MET A 258 0.61 -12.62 -28.20
C MET A 258 1.76 -12.60 -27.20
N SER A 259 2.99 -12.83 -27.66
CA SER A 259 4.17 -12.82 -26.79
C SER A 259 4.43 -11.43 -26.20
N ILE A 260 4.25 -10.36 -26.99
CA ILE A 260 4.39 -8.97 -26.55
C ILE A 260 3.30 -8.62 -25.53
N ASN A 261 2.04 -8.96 -25.79
CA ASN A 261 0.93 -8.66 -24.88
C ASN A 261 1.09 -9.38 -23.53
N LEU A 262 1.41 -10.67 -23.55
CA LEU A 262 1.66 -11.44 -22.33
C LEU A 262 2.85 -10.90 -21.53
N LEU A 263 3.93 -10.51 -22.21
CA LEU A 263 5.07 -9.87 -21.55
C LEU A 263 4.69 -8.50 -20.97
N GLY A 264 3.90 -7.71 -21.69
CA GLY A 264 3.42 -6.39 -21.26
C GLY A 264 2.61 -6.43 -19.97
N ASP A 265 1.74 -7.43 -19.81
CA ASP A 265 1.01 -7.66 -18.56
C ASP A 265 1.96 -7.92 -17.39
N GLY A 266 3.01 -8.71 -17.59
CA GLY A 266 4.03 -8.94 -16.56
C GLY A 266 4.87 -7.71 -16.23
N VAL A 267 5.20 -6.89 -17.23
CA VAL A 267 5.90 -5.60 -17.03
C VAL A 267 5.02 -4.65 -16.21
N ARG A 268 3.71 -4.62 -16.47
CA ARG A 268 2.73 -3.87 -15.69
C ARG A 268 2.69 -4.31 -14.23
N ASP A 269 2.60 -5.61 -13.97
CA ASP A 269 2.63 -6.15 -12.61
C ASP A 269 3.94 -5.81 -11.89
N ALA A 270 5.08 -5.92 -12.58
CA ALA A 270 6.40 -5.68 -11.99
C ALA A 270 6.70 -4.19 -11.72
N LEU A 271 6.04 -3.28 -12.46
CA LEU A 271 6.15 -1.83 -12.27
C LEU A 271 5.10 -1.25 -11.31
N ASP A 272 4.09 -2.02 -10.89
CA ASP A 272 3.09 -1.57 -9.92
C ASP A 272 3.75 -1.26 -8.56
N PRO A 273 3.72 0.00 -8.09
CA PRO A 273 4.32 0.40 -6.83
C PRO A 273 3.70 -0.29 -5.61
N ARG A 274 2.44 -0.75 -5.68
CA ARG A 274 1.76 -1.48 -4.59
C ARG A 274 2.35 -2.88 -4.39
N LEU A 275 2.84 -3.50 -5.46
CA LEU A 275 3.53 -4.79 -5.41
C LEU A 275 4.97 -4.64 -4.88
N LYS A 276 5.64 -3.52 -5.20
CA LYS A 276 7.01 -3.21 -4.74
C LYS A 276 7.12 -2.94 -3.23
N SER A 277 6.08 -2.40 -2.59
CA SER A 277 6.11 -2.07 -1.15
C SER A 277 5.90 -3.29 -0.23
N GLY A 278 5.73 -4.49 -0.77
CA GLY A 278 5.42 -5.69 0.03
C GLY A 278 4.00 -5.71 0.60
N ALA A 279 3.16 -4.72 0.27
CA ALA A 279 1.81 -4.55 0.79
C ALA A 279 0.81 -5.65 0.40
N LEU A 280 1.24 -6.66 -0.36
CA LEU A 280 0.44 -7.81 -0.77
C LEU A 280 0.79 -9.12 -0.05
N SER A 281 1.64 -9.11 0.98
CA SER A 281 1.56 -10.18 1.98
C SER A 281 0.24 -9.98 2.73
N ARG A 282 -0.75 -10.86 2.48
CA ARG A 282 -1.97 -10.88 3.29
C ARG A 282 -1.56 -10.90 4.77
N PRO A 283 -1.95 -9.89 5.57
CA PRO A 283 -1.65 -9.89 6.99
C PRO A 283 -2.17 -11.20 7.60
N MET A 284 -1.34 -11.83 8.43
CA MET A 284 -1.72 -13.01 9.17
C MET A 284 -2.85 -12.68 10.16
N ALA A 285 -3.70 -13.65 10.47
CA ALA A 285 -4.81 -13.47 11.40
C ALA A 285 -4.37 -13.26 12.87
N ALA A 286 -3.11 -13.57 13.17
CA ALA A 286 -2.44 -13.29 14.42
C ALA A 286 -1.03 -12.74 14.13
N THR A 287 -0.52 -11.92 15.05
CA THR A 287 0.87 -11.44 14.99
C THR A 287 1.85 -12.60 14.93
N ARG A 288 2.89 -12.48 14.11
CA ARG A 288 3.98 -13.47 14.10
C ARG A 288 4.76 -13.37 15.41
N VAL A 289 5.06 -14.51 16.02
CA VAL A 289 5.82 -14.59 17.28
C VAL A 289 7.12 -15.33 17.02
N GLU A 290 8.24 -14.70 17.35
CA GLU A 290 9.60 -15.24 17.26
C GLU A 290 10.33 -15.00 18.59
N ARG A 291 9.80 -15.60 19.66
CA ARG A 291 10.42 -15.53 20.98
C ARG A 291 11.72 -16.32 20.98
N ARG A 292 12.82 -15.65 21.36
CA ARG A 292 14.15 -16.28 21.50
C ARG A 292 14.32 -16.90 22.88
N ASP A 293 13.84 -16.21 23.89
CA ASP A 293 14.00 -16.57 25.30
C ASP A 293 12.78 -17.28 25.87
N PRO A 294 12.94 -18.05 26.97
CA PRO A 294 11.82 -18.68 27.66
C PRO A 294 10.78 -17.67 28.14
N VAL A 295 9.52 -18.08 28.24
CA VAL A 295 8.44 -17.25 28.79
C VAL A 295 8.81 -16.85 30.24
N PRO A 296 8.91 -15.54 30.57
CA PRO A 296 9.17 -15.07 31.93
C PRO A 296 8.16 -15.64 32.94
N GLN A 297 8.58 -15.86 34.20
CA GLN A 297 7.67 -16.34 35.25
C GLN A 297 6.68 -15.23 35.65
N ALA A 298 5.45 -15.61 36.00
CA ALA A 298 4.45 -14.66 36.48
C ALA A 298 4.93 -14.05 37.81
N GLU A 299 4.89 -12.72 37.91
CA GLU A 299 5.34 -11.98 39.11
C GLU A 299 4.16 -11.37 39.87
N GLY A 300 3.04 -11.12 39.19
CA GLY A 300 1.87 -10.43 39.76
C GLY A 300 0.57 -11.23 39.85
N LYS A 301 -0.46 -10.58 40.41
CA LYS A 301 -1.87 -11.03 40.46
C LYS A 301 -2.81 -10.19 39.58
N GLY A 302 -2.25 -9.41 38.65
CA GLY A 302 -3.03 -8.58 37.74
C GLY A 302 -3.96 -9.42 36.86
N LEU A 303 -5.12 -8.87 36.50
CA LEU A 303 -6.05 -9.53 35.58
C LEU A 303 -5.46 -9.61 34.16
N LEU A 304 -4.76 -8.55 33.75
CA LEU A 304 -3.92 -8.53 32.57
C LEU A 304 -2.51 -8.08 32.99
N GLU A 305 -1.51 -8.87 32.63
CA GLU A 305 -0.10 -8.66 32.95
C GLU A 305 0.73 -8.73 31.67
N VAL A 306 1.59 -7.75 31.47
CA VAL A 306 2.53 -7.63 30.37
C VAL A 306 3.92 -7.61 30.99
N GLN A 307 4.79 -8.52 30.56
CA GLN A 307 6.15 -8.67 31.09
C GLN A 307 7.15 -8.69 29.94
N ASP A 308 8.15 -7.82 30.02
CA ASP A 308 9.26 -7.70 29.08
C ASP A 308 8.83 -7.78 27.60
N LEU A 309 7.69 -7.15 27.27
CA LEU A 309 7.11 -7.28 25.94
C LEU A 309 7.99 -6.58 24.91
N GLU A 310 8.35 -7.32 23.85
CA GLU A 310 9.10 -6.78 22.72
C GLU A 310 8.38 -7.00 21.39
N THR A 311 8.21 -5.90 20.64
CA THR A 311 7.59 -5.93 19.31
C THR A 311 8.41 -5.11 18.33
N GLN A 312 8.75 -5.74 17.22
CA GLN A 312 9.61 -5.20 16.17
C GLN A 312 8.88 -5.16 14.81
N PHE A 313 9.28 -4.23 13.95
CA PHE A 313 8.90 -4.24 12.53
C PHE A 313 10.12 -4.47 11.66
N HIS A 314 10.09 -5.52 10.85
CA HIS A 314 11.18 -5.89 9.94
C HIS A 314 10.89 -5.39 8.54
N VAL A 315 11.50 -4.28 8.15
CA VAL A 315 11.28 -3.62 6.86
C VAL A 315 12.58 -3.62 6.06
N LYS A 316 12.66 -4.47 5.04
CA LYS A 316 13.90 -4.73 4.27
C LYS A 316 15.03 -5.14 5.22
N ASP A 317 16.11 -4.36 5.28
CA ASP A 317 17.27 -4.61 6.13
C ASP A 317 17.23 -3.83 7.46
N ARG A 318 16.11 -3.17 7.78
CA ARG A 318 15.94 -2.36 8.99
C ARG A 318 14.98 -3.01 9.97
N ILE A 319 15.31 -2.91 11.25
CA ILE A 319 14.51 -3.42 12.37
C ILE A 319 14.10 -2.22 13.24
N TYR A 320 12.80 -1.92 13.28
CA TYR A 320 12.24 -0.87 14.13
C TYR A 320 11.74 -1.50 15.43
N ARG A 321 12.34 -1.15 16.57
CA ARG A 321 11.99 -1.69 17.90
C ARG A 321 10.89 -0.84 18.54
N ALA A 322 9.65 -1.04 18.09
CA ALA A 322 8.52 -0.20 18.50
C ALA A 322 8.11 -0.40 19.96
N VAL A 323 8.32 -1.60 20.51
CA VAL A 323 8.14 -1.92 21.94
C VAL A 323 9.40 -2.69 22.37
N GLY A 324 10.07 -2.26 23.43
CA GLY A 324 11.41 -2.75 23.79
C GLY A 324 11.57 -2.99 25.28
N GLY A 325 10.83 -3.97 25.81
CA GLY A 325 10.83 -4.36 27.23
C GLY A 325 9.82 -3.53 28.01
N VAL A 326 8.52 -3.74 27.73
CA VAL A 326 7.43 -3.07 28.45
C VAL A 326 6.84 -4.00 29.49
N ASP A 327 6.81 -3.51 30.72
CA ASP A 327 6.16 -4.14 31.88
C ASP A 327 4.94 -3.30 32.28
N LEU A 328 3.76 -3.91 32.32
CA LEU A 328 2.49 -3.27 32.70
C LEU A 328 1.57 -4.30 33.35
N HIS A 329 0.72 -3.87 34.27
CA HIS A 329 -0.37 -4.72 34.75
C HIS A 329 -1.59 -3.88 35.07
N VAL A 330 -2.76 -4.49 34.97
CA VAL A 330 -4.03 -3.88 35.39
C VAL A 330 -4.85 -4.88 36.21
N GLU A 331 -5.35 -4.41 37.34
CA GLU A 331 -6.19 -5.15 38.26
C GLU A 331 -7.67 -5.06 37.89
N LYS A 332 -8.47 -5.94 38.47
CA LYS A 332 -9.92 -5.95 38.24
C LYS A 332 -10.55 -4.65 38.78
N GLY A 333 -11.29 -3.95 37.93
CA GLY A 333 -11.91 -2.67 38.28
C GLY A 333 -10.94 -1.48 38.30
N GLU A 334 -9.68 -1.66 37.91
CA GLU A 334 -8.69 -0.59 37.76
C GLU A 334 -8.73 0.02 36.35
N CYS A 335 -8.43 1.31 36.24
CA CYS A 335 -8.15 2.00 34.99
C CYS A 335 -6.70 2.48 34.94
N LEU A 336 -5.90 1.84 34.09
CA LEU A 336 -4.51 2.19 33.81
C LEU A 336 -4.45 3.08 32.57
N GLY A 337 -3.98 4.32 32.74
CA GLY A 337 -3.68 5.24 31.65
C GLY A 337 -2.30 4.97 31.03
N ILE A 338 -2.20 4.95 29.70
CA ILE A 338 -0.91 4.94 28.98
C ILE A 338 -0.78 6.24 28.20
N ILE A 339 0.22 7.06 28.53
CA ILE A 339 0.46 8.38 27.92
C ILE A 339 1.82 8.43 27.24
N GLY A 340 1.95 9.26 26.21
CA GLY A 340 3.22 9.56 25.55
C GLY A 340 3.03 10.26 24.21
N GLU A 341 4.10 10.78 23.62
CA GLU A 341 4.09 11.39 22.29
C GLU A 341 3.61 10.40 21.21
N SER A 342 3.16 10.93 20.07
CA SER A 342 2.86 10.09 18.89
C SER A 342 4.11 9.30 18.49
N GLY A 343 3.93 8.00 18.19
CA GLY A 343 5.04 7.11 17.86
C GLY A 343 5.82 6.57 19.06
N SER A 344 5.41 6.82 20.31
CA SER A 344 6.12 6.28 21.48
C SER A 344 5.94 4.78 21.71
N GLY A 345 5.00 4.13 21.01
CA GLY A 345 4.77 2.68 21.05
C GLY A 345 3.43 2.24 21.67
N LYS A 346 2.62 3.16 22.22
CA LYS A 346 1.37 2.86 22.96
C LYS A 346 0.40 1.91 22.22
N SER A 347 -0.01 2.27 21.01
CA SER A 347 -0.92 1.47 20.20
C SER A 347 -0.27 0.14 19.76
N VAL A 348 1.05 0.12 19.55
CA VAL A 348 1.76 -1.14 19.23
C VAL A 348 1.77 -2.07 20.43
N THR A 349 1.99 -1.57 21.65
CA THR A 349 1.86 -2.36 22.90
C THR A 349 0.46 -2.96 23.02
N ALA A 350 -0.57 -2.15 22.88
CA ALA A 350 -1.97 -2.59 22.94
C ALA A 350 -2.34 -3.63 21.87
N LEU A 351 -1.93 -3.41 20.61
CA LEU A 351 -2.13 -4.39 19.54
C LEU A 351 -1.32 -5.67 19.77
N SER A 352 -0.15 -5.58 20.39
CA SER A 352 0.70 -6.74 20.70
C SER A 352 0.06 -7.62 21.77
N VAL A 353 -0.51 -7.01 22.82
CA VAL A 353 -1.30 -7.70 23.85
C VAL A 353 -2.41 -8.54 23.22
N MET A 354 -3.08 -8.01 22.20
CA MET A 354 -4.14 -8.72 21.50
C MET A 354 -3.67 -9.66 20.40
N GLY A 355 -2.39 -9.64 20.01
CA GLY A 355 -1.86 -10.34 18.83
C GLY A 355 -2.43 -9.82 17.51
N LEU A 356 -2.70 -8.51 17.41
CA LEU A 356 -3.31 -7.82 16.27
C LEU A 356 -2.33 -6.95 15.46
N VAL A 357 -1.04 -6.94 15.81
CA VAL A 357 -0.01 -6.23 15.03
C VAL A 357 0.09 -6.86 13.63
N ALA A 358 -0.07 -6.03 12.60
CA ALA A 358 -0.03 -6.47 11.21
C ALA A 358 1.30 -7.19 10.90
N SER A 359 1.18 -8.47 10.53
CA SER A 359 2.33 -9.36 10.35
C SER A 359 2.26 -10.06 8.99
N PRO A 360 3.25 -9.91 8.09
CA PRO A 360 4.38 -8.98 8.19
C PRO A 360 3.97 -7.50 8.03
N PRO A 361 4.81 -6.53 8.44
CA PRO A 361 6.19 -6.68 8.92
C PRO A 361 6.35 -6.81 10.45
N GLY A 362 5.27 -6.75 11.23
CA GLY A 362 5.34 -6.87 12.69
C GLY A 362 5.72 -8.28 13.16
N VAL A 363 6.51 -8.35 14.24
CA VAL A 363 6.91 -9.58 14.92
C VAL A 363 7.05 -9.31 16.42
N ILE A 364 6.44 -10.15 17.26
CA ILE A 364 6.71 -10.16 18.72
C ILE A 364 7.95 -11.00 18.96
N THR A 365 9.01 -10.41 19.53
CA THR A 365 10.32 -11.06 19.69
C THR A 365 10.64 -11.52 21.11
N GLY A 366 9.87 -11.07 22.10
CA GLY A 366 10.16 -11.31 23.51
C GLY A 366 8.94 -11.07 24.41
N GLY A 367 9.08 -11.48 25.66
CA GLY A 367 8.11 -11.25 26.72
C GLY A 367 6.92 -12.21 26.78
N ALA A 368 5.98 -11.86 27.65
CA ALA A 368 4.73 -12.57 27.88
C ALA A 368 3.57 -11.59 28.09
N VAL A 369 2.37 -12.01 27.72
CA VAL A 369 1.14 -11.25 28.00
C VAL A 369 0.16 -12.22 28.61
N ARG A 370 -0.14 -12.11 29.90
CA ARG A 370 -1.00 -13.03 30.62
C ARG A 370 -2.35 -12.40 30.88
N TYR A 371 -3.42 -13.11 30.57
CA TYR A 371 -4.76 -12.80 31.06
C TYR A 371 -5.20 -13.91 32.01
N ASP A 372 -5.53 -13.55 33.25
CA ASP A 372 -5.87 -14.50 34.32
C ASP A 372 -4.83 -15.64 34.46
N GLY A 373 -3.54 -15.27 34.34
CA GLY A 373 -2.39 -16.18 34.39
C GLY A 373 -2.06 -16.94 33.10
N GLU A 374 -2.94 -16.94 32.10
CA GLU A 374 -2.74 -17.63 30.80
C GLU A 374 -2.01 -16.73 29.79
N ASP A 375 -0.86 -17.17 29.27
CA ASP A 375 -0.10 -16.43 28.23
C ASP A 375 -0.84 -16.43 26.89
N LEU A 376 -1.11 -15.22 26.39
CA LEU A 376 -1.74 -14.91 25.12
C LEU A 376 -0.72 -14.88 23.98
N VAL A 377 0.54 -14.49 24.26
CA VAL A 377 1.58 -14.49 23.24
C VAL A 377 1.82 -15.94 22.81
N GLY A 378 1.93 -16.18 21.50
CA GLY A 378 2.15 -17.53 20.97
C GLY A 378 0.99 -18.52 21.15
N ALA A 379 -0.11 -18.12 21.77
CA ALA A 379 -1.31 -18.96 21.89
C ALA A 379 -1.85 -19.29 20.48
N PRO A 380 -2.38 -20.51 20.24
CA PRO A 380 -2.96 -20.87 18.96
C PRO A 380 -4.07 -19.89 18.57
N TYR A 381 -4.16 -19.52 17.29
CA TYR A 381 -5.14 -18.55 16.79
C TYR A 381 -6.59 -18.87 17.21
N ARG A 382 -6.97 -20.15 17.28
CA ARG A 382 -8.30 -20.57 17.75
C ARG A 382 -8.57 -20.13 19.20
N LYS A 383 -7.57 -20.22 20.08
CA LYS A 383 -7.67 -19.79 21.48
C LYS A 383 -7.77 -18.27 21.55
N LEU A 384 -6.87 -17.54 20.86
CA LEU A 384 -6.94 -16.08 20.75
C LEU A 384 -8.32 -15.61 20.26
N ARG A 385 -8.83 -16.21 19.18
CA ARG A 385 -10.15 -15.90 18.63
C ARG A 385 -11.28 -16.14 19.63
N SER A 386 -11.17 -17.10 20.53
CA SER A 386 -12.20 -17.37 21.55
C SER A 386 -12.22 -16.34 22.68
N MET A 387 -11.06 -15.71 22.95
CA MET A 387 -10.87 -14.73 24.04
C MET A 387 -11.09 -13.29 23.58
N ARG A 388 -10.68 -12.95 22.34
CA ARG A 388 -10.88 -11.63 21.75
C ARG A 388 -12.37 -11.28 21.72
N GLY A 389 -12.74 -10.13 22.27
CA GLY A 389 -14.12 -9.66 22.35
C GLY A 389 -14.95 -10.28 23.48
N LYS A 390 -14.59 -11.48 23.98
CA LYS A 390 -15.26 -12.14 25.11
C LYS A 390 -14.61 -11.83 26.45
N ASN A 391 -13.29 -11.93 26.54
CA ASN A 391 -12.51 -11.76 27.77
C ASN A 391 -11.74 -10.44 27.72
N VAL A 392 -11.11 -10.16 26.57
CA VAL A 392 -10.37 -8.91 26.32
C VAL A 392 -10.93 -8.28 25.05
N ALA A 393 -11.44 -7.06 25.15
CA ALA A 393 -11.97 -6.30 24.02
C ALA A 393 -11.10 -5.08 23.68
N TYR A 394 -11.23 -4.59 22.46
CA TYR A 394 -10.47 -3.47 21.94
C TYR A 394 -11.41 -2.40 21.39
N ILE A 395 -11.21 -1.15 21.79
CA ILE A 395 -11.84 0.02 21.17
C ILE A 395 -10.77 0.71 20.33
N PHE A 396 -10.96 0.70 19.01
CA PHE A 396 -10.01 1.27 18.05
C PHE A 396 -10.09 2.80 17.98
N GLN A 397 -8.97 3.41 17.59
CA GLN A 397 -8.81 4.86 17.45
C GLN A 397 -9.74 5.50 16.42
N ASP A 398 -10.02 4.82 15.29
CA ASP A 398 -10.89 5.35 14.22
C ASP A 398 -12.20 4.56 14.08
N PRO A 399 -13.36 5.14 14.46
CA PRO A 399 -14.66 4.50 14.26
C PRO A 399 -15.06 4.36 12.79
N LEU A 400 -14.54 5.21 11.88
CA LEU A 400 -14.82 5.12 10.44
C LEU A 400 -14.20 3.87 9.82
N ALA A 401 -13.03 3.47 10.31
CA ALA A 401 -12.37 2.23 9.90
C ALA A 401 -12.98 0.99 10.59
N THR A 402 -13.61 1.17 11.76
CA THR A 402 -14.16 0.06 12.56
C THR A 402 -15.50 -0.45 12.00
N LEU A 403 -16.39 0.44 11.56
CA LEU A 403 -17.70 0.06 11.02
C LEU A 403 -17.66 -0.09 9.51
N HIS A 404 -18.11 -1.24 9.02
CA HIS A 404 -18.20 -1.48 7.59
C HIS A 404 -19.31 -0.62 6.97
N PRO A 405 -19.01 0.26 6.00
CA PRO A 405 -19.95 1.30 5.55
C PRO A 405 -21.14 0.75 4.76
N LEU A 406 -21.03 -0.47 4.24
CA LEU A 406 -22.07 -1.13 3.44
C LEU A 406 -23.02 -2.03 4.25
N TYR A 407 -22.79 -2.19 5.56
CA TYR A 407 -23.67 -2.97 6.44
C TYR A 407 -24.36 -2.06 7.45
N ARG A 408 -25.58 -2.42 7.85
CA ARG A 408 -26.31 -1.69 8.89
C ARG A 408 -25.63 -1.88 10.23
N VAL A 409 -25.73 -0.87 11.08
CA VAL A 409 -25.15 -0.86 12.43
C VAL A 409 -25.65 -2.04 13.26
N GLY A 410 -26.95 -2.30 13.21
CA GLY A 410 -27.56 -3.42 13.92
C GLY A 410 -27.05 -4.78 13.50
N ASP A 411 -26.85 -5.00 12.19
CA ASP A 411 -26.37 -6.29 11.68
C ASP A 411 -24.95 -6.57 12.19
N GLN A 412 -24.08 -5.55 12.22
CA GLN A 412 -22.72 -5.64 12.75
C GLN A 412 -22.69 -5.88 14.27
N LEU A 413 -23.56 -5.22 15.04
CA LEU A 413 -23.70 -5.49 16.48
C LEU A 413 -24.19 -6.91 16.76
N ILE A 414 -25.21 -7.37 16.03
CA ILE A 414 -25.76 -8.71 16.16
C ILE A 414 -24.69 -9.78 15.83
N GLU A 415 -23.86 -9.53 14.82
CA GLU A 415 -22.72 -10.38 14.48
C GLU A 415 -21.69 -10.45 15.63
N ALA A 416 -21.32 -9.30 16.20
CA ALA A 416 -20.39 -9.24 17.34
C ALA A 416 -20.90 -10.04 18.55
N ILE A 417 -22.19 -9.92 18.88
CA ILE A 417 -22.81 -10.70 19.97
C ILE A 417 -22.81 -12.21 19.64
N ARG A 418 -23.23 -12.56 18.42
CA ARG A 418 -23.36 -13.98 18.01
C ARG A 418 -22.02 -14.67 17.81
N SER A 419 -20.92 -13.93 17.74
CA SER A 419 -19.57 -14.47 17.63
C SER A 419 -19.14 -15.27 18.87
N HIS A 420 -19.69 -14.96 20.05
CA HIS A 420 -19.38 -15.66 21.31
C HIS A 420 -20.61 -16.19 22.05
N ARG A 421 -21.83 -15.83 21.63
CA ARG A 421 -23.09 -16.29 22.25
C ARG A 421 -23.98 -17.01 21.22
N PRO A 422 -24.39 -18.26 21.46
CA PRO A 422 -25.23 -19.02 20.54
C PRO A 422 -26.70 -18.59 20.66
N ILE A 423 -27.02 -17.36 20.24
CA ILE A 423 -28.38 -16.80 20.31
C ILE A 423 -28.98 -16.57 18.92
N GLY A 424 -30.32 -16.60 18.87
CA GLY A 424 -31.10 -16.35 17.65
C GLY A 424 -31.12 -14.89 17.22
N LYS A 425 -31.54 -14.61 15.98
CA LYS A 425 -31.56 -13.26 15.40
C LYS A 425 -32.45 -12.28 16.18
N ALA A 426 -33.61 -12.72 16.66
CA ALA A 426 -34.55 -11.87 17.40
C ALA A 426 -33.99 -11.45 18.77
N GLU A 427 -33.41 -12.40 19.51
CA GLU A 427 -32.75 -12.12 20.79
C GLU A 427 -31.50 -11.26 20.60
N GLY A 428 -30.70 -11.53 19.56
CA GLY A 428 -29.56 -10.71 19.19
C GLY A 428 -29.95 -9.26 18.90
N LYS A 429 -31.06 -9.05 18.16
CA LYS A 429 -31.58 -7.70 17.90
C LYS A 429 -32.00 -6.99 19.19
N ARG A 430 -32.67 -7.70 20.12
CA ARG A 430 -33.05 -7.12 21.42
C ARG A 430 -31.82 -6.68 22.21
N LYS A 431 -30.81 -7.55 22.34
CA LYS A 431 -29.54 -7.23 23.01
C LYS A 431 -28.78 -6.09 22.31
N ALA A 432 -28.80 -6.03 20.99
CA ALA A 432 -28.19 -4.93 20.26
C ALA A 432 -28.86 -3.59 20.58
N ILE A 433 -30.19 -3.55 20.71
CA ILE A 433 -30.91 -2.34 21.15
C ILE A 433 -30.54 -1.97 22.59
N GLU A 434 -30.50 -2.94 23.51
CA GLU A 434 -30.07 -2.73 24.90
C GLU A 434 -28.64 -2.17 24.99
N LEU A 435 -27.72 -2.67 24.15
CA LEU A 435 -26.34 -2.14 24.08
C LEU A 435 -26.29 -0.71 23.53
N LEU A 436 -27.05 -0.41 22.47
CA LEU A 436 -27.14 0.95 21.92
C LEU A 436 -27.73 1.92 22.96
N GLU A 437 -28.69 1.48 23.75
CA GLU A 437 -29.26 2.24 24.87
C GLU A 437 -28.23 2.47 25.98
N ALA A 438 -27.46 1.44 26.36
CA ALA A 438 -26.41 1.53 27.38
C ALA A 438 -25.32 2.55 27.02
N VAL A 439 -24.95 2.65 25.74
CA VAL A 439 -24.01 3.67 25.24
C VAL A 439 -24.68 5.00 24.87
N ARG A 440 -25.95 5.19 25.26
CA ARG A 440 -26.72 6.43 25.08
C ARG A 440 -26.88 6.85 23.61
N ILE A 441 -27.17 5.92 22.70
CA ILE A 441 -27.63 6.24 21.33
C ILE A 441 -29.08 6.70 21.38
N PRO A 442 -29.43 7.86 20.82
CA PRO A 442 -30.82 8.32 20.80
C PRO A 442 -31.68 7.46 19.87
N ASN A 443 -32.87 7.08 20.32
CA ASN A 443 -33.83 6.26 19.57
C ASN A 443 -33.21 4.95 19.02
N PRO A 444 -32.63 4.09 19.88
CA PRO A 444 -31.83 2.94 19.45
C PRO A 444 -32.62 1.95 18.57
N ALA A 445 -33.92 1.77 18.84
CA ALA A 445 -34.80 0.92 18.05
C ALA A 445 -34.96 1.37 16.59
N LYS A 446 -34.84 2.68 16.32
CA LYS A 446 -34.84 3.24 14.95
C LYS A 446 -33.44 3.19 14.35
N ARG A 447 -32.42 3.57 15.12
CA ARG A 447 -31.02 3.68 14.68
C ARG A 447 -30.36 2.35 14.38
N ILE A 448 -30.89 1.24 14.88
CA ILE A 448 -30.37 -0.11 14.58
C ILE A 448 -30.39 -0.45 13.08
N THR A 449 -31.28 0.18 12.30
CA THR A 449 -31.35 -0.04 10.84
C THR A 449 -30.52 0.94 10.02
N ASP A 450 -29.91 1.93 10.66
CA ASP A 450 -29.10 2.94 9.99
C ASP A 450 -27.77 2.33 9.54
N TYR A 451 -27.22 2.89 8.47
CA TYR A 451 -25.85 2.66 8.04
C TYR A 451 -24.90 3.61 8.77
N PRO A 452 -23.60 3.26 8.88
CA PRO A 452 -22.62 4.12 9.55
C PRO A 452 -22.61 5.56 9.01
N HIS A 453 -22.74 5.75 7.69
CA HIS A 453 -22.73 7.07 7.07
C HIS A 453 -23.91 7.97 7.47
N GLU A 454 -24.99 7.41 8.03
CA GLU A 454 -26.17 8.13 8.51
C GLU A 454 -26.05 8.57 9.99
N MET A 455 -24.97 8.17 10.67
CA MET A 455 -24.68 8.52 12.08
C MET A 455 -23.61 9.62 12.19
N SER A 456 -23.64 10.41 13.26
CA SER A 456 -22.55 11.35 13.59
C SER A 456 -21.27 10.59 14.03
N GLY A 457 -20.10 11.24 13.99
CA GLY A 457 -18.84 10.64 14.45
C GLY A 457 -18.93 10.11 15.88
N GLY A 458 -19.49 10.90 16.81
CA GLY A 458 -19.73 10.47 18.20
C GLY A 458 -20.69 9.28 18.35
N MET A 459 -21.72 9.21 17.51
CA MET A 459 -22.61 8.03 17.50
C MET A 459 -21.88 6.79 16.99
N ARG A 460 -21.05 6.90 15.95
CA ARG A 460 -20.24 5.78 15.45
C ARG A 460 -19.25 5.30 16.51
N GLN A 461 -18.64 6.21 17.27
CA GLN A 461 -17.75 5.84 18.37
C GLN A 461 -18.48 5.07 19.47
N ARG A 462 -19.67 5.54 19.89
CA ARG A 462 -20.52 4.84 20.86
C ARG A 462 -20.93 3.45 20.37
N VAL A 463 -21.23 3.31 19.08
CA VAL A 463 -21.48 2.01 18.46
C VAL A 463 -20.24 1.12 18.56
N GLY A 464 -19.04 1.63 18.30
CA GLY A 464 -17.78 0.89 18.50
C GLY A 464 -17.59 0.43 19.95
N ILE A 465 -17.88 1.30 20.92
CA ILE A 465 -17.87 0.96 22.36
C ILE A 465 -18.90 -0.13 22.66
N ALA A 466 -20.12 -0.03 22.13
CA ALA A 466 -21.17 -1.05 22.29
C ALA A 466 -20.73 -2.41 21.70
N MET A 467 -20.02 -2.42 20.57
CA MET A 467 -19.46 -3.63 19.99
C MET A 467 -18.38 -4.26 20.89
N ALA A 468 -17.49 -3.45 21.46
CA ALA A 468 -16.48 -3.94 22.40
C ALA A 468 -17.11 -4.53 23.67
N LEU A 469 -18.23 -3.99 24.12
CA LEU A 469 -18.98 -4.43 25.30
C LEU A 469 -19.94 -5.60 25.04
N ALA A 470 -20.13 -5.98 23.77
CA ALA A 470 -21.21 -6.85 23.34
C ALA A 470 -21.26 -8.22 24.04
N ASN A 471 -20.09 -8.72 24.44
CA ASN A 471 -19.95 -10.02 25.11
C ASN A 471 -19.49 -9.92 26.57
N GLU A 472 -19.57 -8.73 27.17
CA GLU A 472 -19.22 -8.48 28.58
C GLU A 472 -17.77 -8.87 28.91
N PRO A 473 -16.77 -8.21 28.30
CA PRO A 473 -15.36 -8.50 28.56
C PRO A 473 -14.95 -8.13 29.99
N ASP A 474 -13.89 -8.75 30.49
CA ASP A 474 -13.28 -8.42 31.79
C ASP A 474 -12.23 -7.32 31.65
N VAL A 475 -11.61 -7.18 30.47
CA VAL A 475 -10.61 -6.16 30.15
C VAL A 475 -10.98 -5.42 28.86
N ILE A 476 -10.91 -4.09 28.88
CA ILE A 476 -11.01 -3.25 27.67
C ILE A 476 -9.70 -2.48 27.47
N ILE A 477 -9.15 -2.60 26.27
CA ILE A 477 -8.08 -1.73 25.80
C ILE A 477 -8.73 -0.65 24.93
N ALA A 478 -8.65 0.60 25.36
CA ALA A 478 -9.23 1.73 24.66
C ALA A 478 -8.11 2.59 24.08
N ASP A 479 -7.92 2.51 22.76
CA ASP A 479 -6.84 3.20 22.05
C ASP A 479 -7.34 4.53 21.48
N GLU A 480 -7.05 5.62 22.19
CA GLU A 480 -7.47 6.97 21.82
C GLU A 480 -8.99 7.08 21.52
N PRO A 481 -9.86 6.56 22.41
CA PRO A 481 -11.29 6.37 22.12
C PRO A 481 -12.09 7.68 22.02
N THR A 482 -11.47 8.83 22.29
CA THR A 482 -12.10 10.15 22.25
C THR A 482 -11.45 11.08 21.21
N THR A 483 -10.43 10.60 20.49
CA THR A 483 -9.80 11.36 19.42
C THR A 483 -10.83 11.70 18.34
N ALA A 484 -10.81 12.94 17.85
CA ALA A 484 -11.75 13.49 16.86
C ALA A 484 -13.22 13.65 17.32
N LEU A 485 -13.50 13.59 18.63
CA LEU A 485 -14.79 13.97 19.20
C LEU A 485 -14.78 15.43 19.71
N ASP A 486 -15.95 16.07 19.70
CA ASP A 486 -16.11 17.33 20.42
C ASP A 486 -16.07 17.10 21.94
N VAL A 487 -15.69 18.15 22.70
CA VAL A 487 -15.47 18.09 24.15
C VAL A 487 -16.71 17.58 24.90
N THR A 488 -17.92 17.89 24.43
CA THR A 488 -19.17 17.45 25.08
C THR A 488 -19.39 15.95 24.88
N VAL A 489 -19.20 15.45 23.66
CA VAL A 489 -19.31 14.03 23.36
C VAL A 489 -18.20 13.22 24.03
N GLN A 490 -16.97 13.75 24.07
CA GLN A 490 -15.85 13.14 24.79
C GLN A 490 -16.21 12.91 26.26
N ALA A 491 -16.67 13.95 26.98
CA ALA A 491 -17.06 13.81 28.38
C ALA A 491 -18.13 12.73 28.58
N GLN A 492 -19.13 12.66 27.69
CA GLN A 492 -20.16 11.64 27.76
C GLN A 492 -19.61 10.22 27.53
N VAL A 493 -18.64 10.05 26.62
CA VAL A 493 -17.97 8.75 26.39
C VAL A 493 -17.17 8.32 27.61
N LEU A 494 -16.43 9.24 28.24
CA LEU A 494 -15.65 8.97 29.44
C LEU A 494 -16.55 8.55 30.61
N THR A 495 -17.69 9.23 30.81
CA THR A 495 -18.69 8.84 31.82
C THR A 495 -19.22 7.43 31.57
N ILE A 496 -19.52 7.07 30.32
CA ILE A 496 -19.99 5.71 29.99
C ILE A 496 -18.94 4.67 30.36
N LEU A 497 -17.65 4.91 30.06
CA LEU A 497 -16.57 3.98 30.41
C LEU A 497 -16.38 3.87 31.92
N ASP A 498 -16.43 4.97 32.68
CA ASP A 498 -16.33 4.95 34.15
C ASP A 498 -17.52 4.23 34.80
N ASP A 499 -18.75 4.51 34.35
CA ASP A 499 -19.96 3.84 34.84
C ASP A 499 -19.86 2.32 34.63
N LEU A 500 -19.36 1.88 33.48
CA LEU A 500 -19.15 0.47 33.16
C LEU A 500 -18.04 -0.18 33.97
N ARG A 501 -16.92 0.54 34.14
CA ARG A 501 -15.81 0.15 35.01
C ARG A 501 -16.30 -0.17 36.42
N ARG A 502 -17.04 0.76 37.03
CA ARG A 502 -17.53 0.64 38.42
C ARG A 502 -18.63 -0.39 38.57
N SER A 503 -19.61 -0.41 37.66
CA SER A 503 -20.78 -1.30 37.77
C SER A 503 -20.45 -2.77 37.50
N ARG A 504 -19.43 -3.05 36.67
CA ARG A 504 -19.09 -4.43 36.25
C ARG A 504 -17.74 -4.93 36.77
N GLY A 505 -16.97 -4.08 37.46
CA GLY A 505 -15.60 -4.41 37.87
C GLY A 505 -14.69 -4.65 36.66
N LEU A 506 -14.92 -3.92 35.57
CA LEU A 506 -14.16 -4.03 34.34
C LEU A 506 -12.78 -3.38 34.51
N ALA A 507 -11.72 -4.05 34.04
CA ALA A 507 -10.39 -3.45 33.95
C ALA A 507 -10.24 -2.67 32.64
N ILE A 508 -9.66 -1.47 32.69
CA ILE A 508 -9.48 -0.60 31.52
C ILE A 508 -8.00 -0.25 31.35
N VAL A 509 -7.46 -0.50 30.15
CA VAL A 509 -6.20 0.09 29.68
C VAL A 509 -6.56 1.23 28.74
N PHE A 510 -6.38 2.46 29.20
CA PHE A 510 -6.80 3.67 28.50
C PHE A 510 -5.59 4.37 27.88
N ILE A 511 -5.44 4.31 26.56
CA ILE A 511 -4.37 5.01 25.85
C ILE A 511 -4.85 6.38 25.42
N THR A 512 -4.10 7.41 25.77
CA THR A 512 -4.39 8.79 25.36
C THR A 512 -3.11 9.63 25.34
N HIS A 513 -3.19 10.81 24.75
CA HIS A 513 -2.17 11.85 24.85
C HIS A 513 -2.63 13.02 25.74
N ASP A 514 -3.86 12.99 26.26
CA ASP A 514 -4.47 14.06 27.04
C ASP A 514 -4.45 13.75 28.55
N PHE A 515 -3.65 14.50 29.30
CA PHE A 515 -3.57 14.41 30.76
C PHE A 515 -4.88 14.79 31.47
N GLY A 516 -5.70 15.67 30.89
CA GLY A 516 -6.99 16.05 31.46
C GLY A 516 -7.98 14.89 31.47
N VAL A 517 -7.92 14.03 30.44
CA VAL A 517 -8.73 12.79 30.39
C VAL A 517 -8.23 11.78 31.43
N VAL A 518 -6.91 11.63 31.56
CA VAL A 518 -6.32 10.72 32.54
C VAL A 518 -6.68 11.12 33.98
N ALA A 519 -6.61 12.41 34.29
CA ALA A 519 -6.99 12.96 35.59
C ALA A 519 -8.45 12.66 35.99
N GLN A 520 -9.34 12.46 35.00
CA GLN A 520 -10.75 12.19 35.23
C GLN A 520 -11.09 10.70 35.40
N LEU A 521 -10.32 9.80 34.79
CA LEU A 521 -10.73 8.39 34.62
C LEU A 521 -9.75 7.35 35.18
N CYS A 522 -8.45 7.64 35.18
CA CYS A 522 -7.42 6.64 35.49
C CYS A 522 -7.02 6.67 36.96
N ASP A 523 -6.77 5.51 37.57
CA ASP A 523 -6.20 5.42 38.93
C ASP A 523 -4.68 5.49 38.90
N ARG A 524 -4.09 4.87 37.85
CA ARG A 524 -2.65 4.80 37.61
C ARG A 524 -2.31 5.22 36.20
N VAL A 525 -1.08 5.68 36.01
CA VAL A 525 -0.57 6.18 34.74
C VAL A 525 0.81 5.60 34.49
N ALA A 526 1.00 5.07 33.28
CA ALA A 526 2.29 4.68 32.74
C ALA A 526 2.65 5.60 31.56
N VAL A 527 3.77 6.30 31.68
CA VAL A 527 4.29 7.20 30.66
C VAL A 527 5.29 6.45 29.80
N MET A 528 5.05 6.44 28.49
CA MET A 528 5.81 5.68 27.50
C MET A 528 6.58 6.61 26.56
N TYR A 529 7.87 6.31 26.37
CA TYR A 529 8.74 7.01 25.45
C TYR A 529 9.64 6.02 24.70
N ALA A 530 9.75 6.19 23.37
CA ALA A 530 10.64 5.41 22.50
C ALA A 530 10.59 3.87 22.73
N GLY A 531 9.38 3.32 22.90
CA GLY A 531 9.17 1.89 23.06
C GLY A 531 9.25 1.36 24.50
N ARG A 532 9.45 2.22 25.51
CA ARG A 532 9.65 1.82 26.92
C ARG A 532 8.81 2.65 27.89
N ILE A 533 8.47 2.06 29.03
CA ILE A 533 7.91 2.80 30.18
C ILE A 533 9.04 3.57 30.85
N VAL A 534 8.86 4.89 30.95
CA VAL A 534 9.83 5.81 31.57
C VAL A 534 9.41 6.27 32.96
N GLU A 535 8.11 6.21 33.26
CA GLU A 535 7.56 6.55 34.56
C GLU A 535 6.21 5.87 34.77
N GLU A 536 5.92 5.43 35.98
CA GLU A 536 4.67 4.78 36.35
C GLU A 536 4.30 5.14 37.79
N GLY A 537 3.04 5.48 38.06
CA GLY A 537 2.58 5.79 39.41
C GLY A 537 1.08 5.98 39.48
N THR A 538 0.55 6.35 40.64
CA THR A 538 -0.83 6.82 40.75
C THR A 538 -1.01 8.09 39.93
N THR A 539 -2.22 8.32 39.44
CA THR A 539 -2.54 9.53 38.67
C THR A 539 -2.20 10.80 39.44
N ASP A 540 -2.42 10.82 40.74
CA ASP A 540 -2.11 11.98 41.59
C ASP A 540 -0.61 12.24 41.72
N GLU A 541 0.20 11.19 41.92
CA GLU A 541 1.66 11.29 41.99
C GLU A 541 2.24 11.84 40.69
N ILE A 542 1.83 11.27 39.55
CA ILE A 542 2.33 11.68 38.23
C ILE A 542 1.92 13.11 37.89
N LEU A 543 0.67 13.51 38.21
CA LEU A 543 0.17 14.84 37.86
C LEU A 543 0.71 15.95 38.78
N LYS A 544 1.00 15.67 40.05
CA LYS A 544 1.49 16.68 40.99
C LYS A 544 3.01 16.74 41.05
N ALA A 545 3.68 15.60 40.94
CA ALA A 545 5.12 15.47 41.14
C ALA A 545 5.75 14.53 40.10
N PRO A 546 5.70 14.87 38.80
CA PRO A 546 6.34 14.06 37.76
C PRO A 546 7.85 14.01 37.99
N ARG A 547 8.41 12.81 38.06
CA ARG A 547 9.84 12.57 38.37
C ARG A 547 10.69 12.48 37.12
N HIS A 548 10.21 11.90 36.02
CA HIS A 548 11.03 11.80 34.81
C HIS A 548 11.02 13.16 34.07
N PRO A 549 12.18 13.70 33.65
CA PRO A 549 12.24 15.00 32.96
C PRO A 549 11.37 15.08 31.70
N TYR A 550 11.18 13.95 31.00
CA TYR A 550 10.22 13.84 29.90
C TYR A 550 8.77 14.08 30.34
N THR A 551 8.32 13.43 31.42
CA THR A 551 6.96 13.57 31.94
C THR A 551 6.70 15.00 32.42
N ALA A 552 7.65 15.58 33.17
CA ALA A 552 7.54 16.96 33.62
C ALA A 552 7.40 17.93 32.44
N ARG A 553 8.16 17.70 31.36
CA ARG A 553 8.08 18.51 30.13
C ARG A 553 6.79 18.30 29.36
N LEU A 554 6.32 17.05 29.24
CA LEU A 554 5.03 16.76 28.62
C LEU A 554 3.90 17.52 29.31
N MET A 555 3.93 17.53 30.65
CA MET A 555 2.96 18.28 31.45
C MET A 555 3.09 19.79 31.25
N ALA A 556 4.31 20.34 31.19
CA ALA A 556 4.55 21.76 30.93
C ALA A 556 4.05 22.23 29.55
N CYS A 557 3.85 21.30 28.60
CA CYS A 557 3.25 21.58 27.30
C CYS A 557 1.72 21.68 27.34
N VAL A 558 1.06 21.21 28.41
CA VAL A 558 -0.40 21.23 28.53
C VAL A 558 -0.87 22.62 29.00
N PRO A 559 -1.81 23.28 28.29
CA PRO A 559 -2.30 24.59 28.70
C PRO A 559 -3.13 24.52 29.99
N GLU A 560 -2.82 25.36 30.96
CA GLU A 560 -3.63 25.56 32.16
C GLU A 560 -4.80 26.52 31.88
N LEU A 561 -6.04 26.04 32.02
CA LEU A 561 -7.23 26.88 31.86
C LEU A 561 -7.29 27.93 32.97
N GLY A 562 -7.32 29.22 32.57
CA GLY A 562 -7.39 30.35 33.52
C GLY A 562 -6.05 30.91 33.98
N GLY A 563 -4.91 30.32 33.59
CA GLY A 563 -3.55 30.73 34.00
C GLY A 563 -2.97 31.96 33.29
N GLY A 564 -3.75 32.67 32.46
CA GLY A 564 -3.29 33.86 31.72
C GLY A 564 -2.38 33.56 30.51
N LYS A 565 -1.60 34.56 30.06
CA LYS A 565 -0.70 34.45 28.90
C LYS A 565 0.67 33.87 29.29
N ARG A 566 0.74 32.59 29.65
CA ARG A 566 2.02 31.86 29.77
C ARG A 566 2.51 31.45 28.37
N ARG A 567 3.81 31.54 28.11
CA ARG A 567 4.41 30.94 26.91
C ARG A 567 4.36 29.41 27.08
N LEU A 568 3.63 28.73 26.20
CA LEU A 568 3.61 27.26 26.18
C LEU A 568 5.03 26.75 25.91
N GLU A 569 5.49 25.86 26.78
CA GLU A 569 6.75 25.18 26.59
C GLU A 569 6.59 24.13 25.49
N ALA A 570 7.66 23.84 24.78
CA ALA A 570 7.71 22.80 23.77
C ALA A 570 8.95 21.95 23.99
N ILE A 571 8.81 20.63 23.83
CA ILE A 571 9.95 19.72 23.92
C ILE A 571 10.75 19.84 22.62
N ALA A 572 11.95 20.42 22.70
CA ALA A 572 12.81 20.63 21.54
C ALA A 572 13.23 19.30 20.88
N GLY A 573 13.53 19.38 19.57
CA GLY A 573 13.97 18.23 18.77
C GLY A 573 12.83 17.30 18.35
N LEU A 574 13.19 16.22 17.66
CA LEU A 574 12.28 15.16 17.26
C LEU A 574 12.51 13.91 18.12
N PRO A 575 11.48 13.08 18.36
CA PRO A 575 11.66 11.76 18.98
C PRO A 575 12.69 10.92 18.20
N PRO A 576 13.48 10.07 18.88
CA PRO A 576 14.44 9.21 18.21
C PRO A 576 13.73 8.20 17.32
N VAL A 577 14.37 7.86 16.20
CA VAL A 577 13.92 6.75 15.36
C VAL A 577 14.24 5.42 16.04
N VAL A 578 13.23 4.54 16.16
CA VAL A 578 13.33 3.30 16.95
C VAL A 578 14.13 2.17 16.26
N ASP A 579 14.68 2.41 15.06
CA ASP A 579 15.69 1.53 14.44
C ASP A 579 17.12 1.83 14.90
N LYS A 580 17.34 3.01 15.51
CA LYS A 580 18.65 3.45 15.99
C LYS A 580 18.50 4.24 17.30
N LEU A 581 18.02 3.56 18.34
CA LEU A 581 17.97 4.14 19.68
C LEU A 581 19.40 4.43 20.19
N PRO A 582 19.62 5.57 20.88
CA PRO A 582 20.91 5.86 21.49
C PRO A 582 21.21 4.89 22.63
N ALA A 583 22.49 4.74 22.98
CA ALA A 583 22.87 4.03 24.20
C ALA A 583 22.40 4.81 25.45
N GLY A 584 22.05 4.11 26.53
CA GLY A 584 21.49 4.74 27.73
C GLY A 584 20.03 5.18 27.59
N CYS A 585 19.73 6.37 28.09
CA CYS A 585 18.42 6.98 28.05
C CYS A 585 18.06 7.46 26.64
N ALA A 586 16.96 6.94 26.08
CA ALA A 586 16.44 7.41 24.78
C ALA A 586 16.07 8.90 24.76
N PHE A 587 15.82 9.51 25.93
CA PHE A 587 15.48 10.93 26.06
C PHE A 587 16.70 11.84 26.30
N ALA A 588 17.91 11.29 26.44
CA ALA A 588 19.10 12.07 26.80
C ALA A 588 19.35 13.29 25.88
N ASP A 589 19.17 13.15 24.57
CA ASP A 589 19.39 14.24 23.59
C ASP A 589 18.37 15.39 23.71
N ARG A 590 17.24 15.15 24.38
CA ARG A 590 16.16 16.12 24.59
C ARG A 590 16.00 16.50 26.07
N CYS A 591 16.81 15.92 26.95
CA CYS A 591 16.75 16.15 28.39
C CYS A 591 17.69 17.29 28.80
N LEU A 592 17.18 18.27 29.57
CA LEU A 592 18.00 19.37 30.09
C LEU A 592 18.92 18.95 31.24
N LYS A 593 18.64 17.79 31.85
CA LYS A 593 19.39 17.22 32.98
C LYS A 593 20.32 16.07 32.54
N ALA A 594 20.46 15.84 31.23
CA ALA A 594 21.31 14.76 30.74
C ALA A 594 22.77 14.98 31.13
N GLN A 595 23.36 13.96 31.72
CA GLN A 595 24.79 13.86 32.01
C GLN A 595 25.41 12.72 31.17
N ASP A 596 26.73 12.54 31.25
CA ASP A 596 27.44 11.54 30.44
C ASP A 596 27.09 10.09 30.80
N ASP A 597 26.68 9.85 32.04
CA ASP A 597 26.18 8.56 32.53
C ASP A 597 24.83 8.18 31.90
N CYS A 598 23.95 9.16 31.63
CA CYS A 598 22.67 8.95 30.94
C CYS A 598 22.83 8.40 29.52
N ARG A 599 24.03 8.46 28.94
CA ARG A 599 24.34 8.03 27.57
C ARG A 599 24.99 6.65 27.53
N GLN A 600 25.06 5.96 28.67
CA GLN A 600 25.76 4.69 28.83
C GLN A 600 24.86 3.67 29.53
N GLY A 601 25.06 2.39 29.20
CA GLY A 601 24.36 1.28 29.85
C GLY A 601 22.86 1.19 29.54
N ASP A 602 22.17 0.30 30.26
CA ASP A 602 20.71 0.26 30.32
C ASP A 602 20.26 0.87 31.64
N ILE A 603 19.24 1.72 31.60
CA ILE A 603 18.73 2.40 32.81
C ILE A 603 17.52 1.61 33.30
N PRO A 604 17.55 1.01 34.49
CA PRO A 604 16.44 0.24 35.02
C PRO A 604 15.26 1.13 35.40
N LEU A 605 14.07 0.55 35.44
CA LEU A 605 12.88 1.19 36.01
C LEU A 605 12.93 0.96 37.53
N GLU A 606 13.34 1.98 38.30
CA GLU A 606 13.45 1.88 39.76
C GLU A 606 12.13 2.25 40.42
N ARG A 607 11.69 1.46 41.40
CA ARG A 607 10.41 1.67 42.10
C ARG A 607 10.65 2.07 43.57
N VAL A 608 10.01 3.17 43.98
CA VAL A 608 9.98 3.66 45.36
C VAL A 608 8.53 3.87 45.78
N GLY A 609 8.02 3.00 46.65
CA GLY A 609 6.60 2.95 46.99
C GLY A 609 5.76 2.56 45.76
N SER A 610 4.72 3.36 45.47
CA SER A 610 3.84 3.23 44.30
C SER A 610 4.41 3.82 43.00
N HIS A 611 5.50 4.58 43.08
CA HIS A 611 6.03 5.38 41.97
C HIS A 611 7.33 4.78 41.43
N ALA A 612 7.36 4.45 40.14
CA ALA A 612 8.53 3.95 39.44
C ALA A 612 9.02 4.92 38.36
N VAL A 613 10.33 5.04 38.20
CA VAL A 613 10.97 5.97 37.25
C VAL A 613 12.22 5.37 36.61
N ARG A 614 12.38 5.56 35.30
CA ARG A 614 13.54 5.12 34.52
C ARG A 614 14.50 6.29 34.29
N CYS A 615 15.07 6.83 35.36
CA CYS A 615 15.93 8.01 35.30
C CYS A 615 17.00 7.99 36.38
N LEU A 616 18.25 8.28 36.00
CA LEU A 616 19.35 8.46 36.96
C LEU A 616 19.26 9.81 37.71
N HIS A 617 18.64 10.84 37.09
CA HIS A 617 18.56 12.21 37.61
C HIS A 617 17.12 12.75 37.60
N PRO A 618 16.21 12.22 38.43
CA PRO A 618 14.79 12.61 38.47
C PRO A 618 14.59 14.08 38.92
N GLU A 619 13.42 14.66 38.68
CA GLU A 619 13.08 16.06 39.04
C GLU A 619 13.12 16.34 40.54
N THR A 620 12.68 15.38 41.36
CA THR A 620 12.83 15.39 42.83
C THR A 620 13.60 14.12 43.25
N PRO A 621 14.57 14.19 44.19
CA PRO A 621 15.29 13.01 44.64
C PRO A 621 14.34 11.95 45.21
N LEU A 622 14.60 10.67 44.89
CA LEU A 622 13.76 9.55 45.31
C LEU A 622 13.64 9.40 46.85
N SER A 623 14.53 10.00 47.63
CA SER A 623 14.61 9.89 49.09
C SER A 623 13.89 10.99 49.88
N GLU A 624 13.40 12.07 49.26
CA GLU A 624 12.89 13.26 50.00
C GLU A 624 11.35 13.29 50.21
N ALA A 625 10.63 12.21 49.86
CA ALA A 625 9.15 12.15 49.97
C ALA A 625 8.62 11.31 51.15
N ALA A 626 9.49 10.90 52.09
CA ALA A 626 9.13 10.05 53.24
C ALA A 626 9.32 10.73 54.62
N GLU A 627 9.59 12.03 54.66
CA GLU A 627 9.49 12.89 55.86
C GLU A 627 8.38 13.92 55.66
#